data_AF-A0A6G0VXU3-F1
#
_entry.id   AF-A0A6G0VXU3-F1
#
_cell.length_a   1.000
_cell.length_b   1.000
_cell.length_c   1.000
_cell.angle_alpha   90.00
_cell.angle_beta   90.00
_cell.angle_gamma   90.00
#
_symmetry.space_group_name_H-M   'P 1'
#
loop_
_entity.id
_entity.type
_entity.pdbx_description
1 polymer ?
#
loop_
_entity_poly.entity_id
_entity_poly.type
_entity_poly.pdbx_seq_one_letter_code
_entity_poly.pdbx_strand_id
1 'polypeptide(L)'
;MEGSKYEKKFERGCPQGSQLGPTLLKSVMSELLALSDEDNVKVIAYADDIALLVGAARHETVIVRTERYLDKIKKWANTYNLSFSPAKTQVMSVKGGVKPGYTIGFGTERMLRE
;
A
#
# COMPACT_ATOMS: atom_id res chain seq x y z
N MET A 1 -30.09 -39.79 -16.17
CA MET A 1 -29.03 -39.64 -15.16
C MET A 1 -28.94 -38.18 -14.81
N GLU A 2 -29.39 -37.85 -13.60
CA GLU A 2 -29.48 -36.49 -13.05
C GLU A 2 -28.15 -35.75 -13.11
N GLY A 3 -28.19 -34.52 -13.61
CA GLY A 3 -27.10 -33.56 -13.43
C GLY A 3 -27.16 -33.02 -12.02
N SER A 4 -26.37 -33.59 -11.11
CA SER A 4 -26.24 -33.11 -9.74
C SER A 4 -25.79 -31.66 -9.73
N LYS A 5 -26.62 -30.78 -9.16
CA LYS A 5 -26.34 -29.35 -8.99
C LYS A 5 -25.44 -29.21 -7.76
N TYR A 6 -24.25 -28.64 -7.94
CA TYR A 6 -23.30 -28.40 -6.85
C TYR A 6 -23.49 -26.99 -6.30
N GLU A 7 -23.78 -26.89 -5.01
CA GLU A 7 -23.87 -25.63 -4.29
C GLU A 7 -22.63 -25.50 -3.39
N LYS A 8 -21.88 -24.40 -3.56
CA LYS A 8 -20.62 -24.17 -2.82
C LYS A 8 -20.75 -22.86 -2.05
N LYS A 9 -20.55 -22.93 -0.73
CA LYS A 9 -20.68 -21.80 0.19
C LYS A 9 -19.55 -20.81 -0.07
N PHE A 10 -19.88 -19.63 -0.60
CA PHE A 10 -18.95 -18.52 -0.79
C PHE A 10 -18.86 -17.69 0.50
N GLU A 11 -17.75 -17.79 1.23
CA GLU A 11 -17.60 -17.08 2.51
C GLU A 11 -16.86 -15.73 2.42
N ARG A 12 -16.29 -15.40 1.25
CA ARG A 12 -16.00 -14.06 0.67
C ARG A 12 -14.86 -14.15 -0.34
N GLY A 13 -15.02 -13.51 -1.50
CA GLY A 13 -14.04 -13.48 -2.58
C GLY A 13 -14.71 -13.31 -3.94
N CYS A 14 -14.03 -12.64 -4.88
CA CYS A 14 -14.51 -12.58 -6.25
C CYS A 14 -14.08 -13.85 -7.01
N PRO A 15 -14.94 -14.47 -7.84
CA PRO A 15 -14.53 -15.60 -8.67
C PRO A 15 -13.28 -15.25 -9.49
N GLN A 16 -12.29 -16.16 -9.50
CA GLN A 16 -11.11 -15.98 -10.35
C GLN A 16 -11.55 -15.87 -11.82
N GLY A 17 -11.14 -14.79 -12.49
CA GLY A 17 -11.61 -14.46 -13.85
C GLY A 17 -12.82 -13.52 -13.91
N SER A 18 -13.34 -13.06 -12.76
CA SER A 18 -14.34 -12.00 -12.73
C SER A 18 -13.77 -10.68 -13.24
N GLN A 19 -14.45 -10.10 -14.24
CA GLN A 19 -14.14 -8.77 -14.76
C GLN A 19 -14.38 -7.67 -13.71
N LEU A 20 -15.25 -7.93 -12.73
CA LEU A 20 -15.63 -6.97 -11.68
C LEU A 20 -14.73 -7.03 -10.44
N GLY A 21 -14.02 -8.14 -10.22
CA GLY A 21 -13.11 -8.30 -9.08
C GLY A 21 -12.06 -7.18 -8.99
N PRO A 22 -11.35 -6.87 -10.07
CA PRO A 22 -10.38 -5.76 -10.09
C PRO A 22 -11.00 -4.40 -9.80
N THR A 23 -12.21 -4.13 -10.29
CA THR A 23 -12.90 -2.84 -10.08
C THR A 23 -13.33 -2.67 -8.63
N LEU A 24 -13.85 -3.72 -8.01
CA LEU A 24 -14.22 -3.71 -6.59
C LEU A 24 -12.98 -3.51 -5.70
N LEU A 25 -11.88 -4.22 -6.00
CA LEU A 25 -10.63 -4.06 -5.26
C LEU A 25 -10.10 -2.62 -5.36
N LYS A 26 -10.13 -2.02 -6.56
CA LYS A 26 -9.76 -0.60 -6.74
C LYS A 26 -10.60 0.34 -5.88
N SER A 27 -11.92 0.14 -5.81
CA SER A 27 -12.79 0.97 -4.97
C SER A 27 -12.43 0.87 -3.49
N VAL A 28 -12.14 -0.34 -3.00
CA VAL A 28 -11.72 -0.60 -1.62
C VAL A 28 -10.36 0.05 -1.32
N MET A 29 -9.43 0.00 -2.26
CA MET A 29 -8.09 0.61 -2.13
C MET A 29 -8.13 2.15 -2.18
N SER A 30 -9.12 2.78 -2.82
CA SER A 30 -9.24 4.25 -2.84
C SER A 30 -9.33 4.85 -1.44
N GLU A 31 -10.05 4.21 -0.52
CA GLU A 31 -10.14 4.66 0.88
C GLU A 31 -8.83 4.49 1.64
N LEU A 32 -8.08 3.43 1.34
CA LEU A 32 -6.75 3.21 1.91
C LEU A 32 -5.77 4.29 1.47
N LEU A 33 -5.79 4.65 0.19
CA LEU A 33 -4.89 5.67 -0.38
C LEU A 33 -5.15 7.05 0.22
N ALA A 34 -6.40 7.34 0.60
CA ALA A 34 -6.79 8.57 1.28
C ALA A 34 -6.18 8.71 2.69
N LEU A 35 -5.61 7.63 3.28
CA LEU A 35 -4.88 7.73 4.55
C LEU A 35 -3.54 8.47 4.43
N SER A 36 -3.10 8.83 3.23
CA SER A 36 -1.90 9.65 3.00
C SER A 36 -2.12 11.09 3.50
N ASP A 37 -2.07 11.27 4.82
CA ASP A 37 -2.40 12.52 5.53
C ASP A 37 -1.22 13.50 5.68
N GLU A 38 0.03 13.07 5.46
CA GLU A 38 1.23 13.87 5.82
C GLU A 38 2.30 13.82 4.73
N ASP A 39 3.03 14.93 4.51
CA ASP A 39 4.16 15.02 3.56
C ASP A 39 5.23 13.92 3.75
N ASN A 40 5.30 13.38 4.97
CA ASN A 40 6.28 12.38 5.37
C ASN A 40 5.72 10.95 5.41
N VAL A 41 4.46 10.74 5.06
CA VAL A 41 3.85 9.40 5.02
C VAL A 41 3.05 9.21 3.75
N LYS A 42 3.43 8.19 2.96
CA LYS A 42 2.77 7.88 1.70
C LYS A 42 2.32 6.43 1.68
N VAL A 43 1.04 6.22 1.36
CA VAL A 43 0.49 4.91 1.08
C VAL A 43 0.41 4.71 -0.43
N ILE A 44 0.94 3.59 -0.91
CA ILE A 44 0.91 3.20 -2.32
C ILE A 44 0.28 1.82 -2.39
N ALA A 45 -0.60 1.59 -3.36
CA ALA A 45 -1.21 0.29 -3.60
C ALA A 45 -1.11 -0.08 -5.07
N TYR A 46 -0.86 -1.35 -5.35
CA TYR A 46 -0.89 -1.95 -6.68
C TYR A 46 -1.48 -3.34 -6.60
N ALA A 47 -2.60 -3.57 -7.30
CA ALA A 47 -3.41 -4.78 -7.13
C ALA A 47 -3.74 -5.02 -5.64
N ASP A 48 -3.30 -6.14 -5.06
CA ASP A 48 -3.43 -6.49 -3.65
C ASP A 48 -2.22 -6.11 -2.78
N ASP A 49 -1.12 -5.66 -3.40
CA ASP A 49 0.08 -5.23 -2.70
C ASP A 49 -0.02 -3.77 -2.22
N ILE A 50 0.42 -3.52 -0.99
CA ILE A 50 0.39 -2.21 -0.34
C ILE A 50 1.79 -1.89 0.21
N ALA A 51 2.27 -0.68 -0.07
CA ALA A 51 3.51 -0.13 0.46
C ALA A 51 3.22 1.11 1.31
N LEU A 52 3.75 1.13 2.54
CA LEU A 52 3.73 2.27 3.45
C LEU A 52 5.13 2.86 3.53
N LEU A 53 5.30 4.09 3.03
CA LEU A 53 6.55 4.84 3.10
C LEU A 53 6.46 5.86 4.23
N VAL A 54 7.42 5.84 5.15
CA VAL A 54 7.47 6.75 6.30
C VAL A 54 8.85 7.42 6.34
N GLY A 55 8.85 8.75 6.26
CA GLY A 55 10.04 9.59 6.40
C GLY A 55 10.12 10.24 7.77
N ALA A 56 11.32 10.30 8.35
CA ALA A 56 11.64 11.17 9.47
C ALA A 56 13.16 11.34 9.60
N ALA A 57 13.59 12.40 10.28
CA ALA A 57 15.00 12.63 10.57
C ALA A 57 15.57 11.69 11.66
N ARG A 58 14.71 11.19 12.56
CA ARG A 58 15.08 10.31 13.67
C ARG A 58 14.42 8.94 13.52
N HIS A 59 15.16 7.89 13.84
CA HIS A 59 14.70 6.51 13.72
C HIS A 59 13.48 6.22 14.61
N GLU A 60 13.49 6.70 15.87
CA GLU A 60 12.36 6.54 16.80
C GLU A 60 11.06 7.14 16.23
N THR A 61 11.16 8.28 15.55
CA THR A 61 10.01 8.91 14.90
C THR A 61 9.48 8.07 13.75
N VAL A 62 10.34 7.37 13.01
CA VAL A 62 9.90 6.43 11.96
C VAL A 62 9.10 5.30 12.59
N ILE A 63 9.61 4.66 13.65
CA ILE A 63 8.91 3.55 14.32
C ILE A 63 7.52 3.97 14.78
N VAL A 64 7.43 5.05 15.57
CA VAL A 64 6.15 5.52 16.14
C VAL A 64 5.15 5.90 15.04
N ARG A 65 5.62 6.53 13.95
CA ARG A 65 4.77 6.85 12.80
C ARG A 65 4.31 5.58 12.08
N THR A 66 5.23 4.66 11.80
CA THR A 66 4.91 3.38 11.14
C THR A 66 3.86 2.61 11.92
N GLU A 67 4.03 2.44 13.23
CA GLU A 67 3.06 1.74 14.09
C GLU A 67 1.68 2.40 14.06
N ARG A 68 1.62 3.73 14.21
CA ARG A 68 0.37 4.50 14.13
C ARG A 68 -0.36 4.28 12.80
N TYR A 69 0.37 4.30 11.69
CA TYR A 69 -0.23 4.12 10.36
C TYR A 69 -0.61 2.66 10.11
N LEU A 70 0.17 1.70 10.57
CA LEU A 70 -0.19 0.29 10.53
C LEU A 70 -1.50 0.03 11.29
N ASP A 71 -1.74 0.70 12.41
CA ASP A 71 -3.02 0.58 13.13
C ASP A 71 -4.20 1.18 12.36
N LYS A 72 -4.01 2.30 11.65
CA LYS A 72 -5.03 2.83 10.72
C LYS A 72 -5.33 1.82 9.60
N ILE A 73 -4.29 1.25 9.00
CA ILE A 73 -4.40 0.27 7.91
C ILE A 73 -5.09 -1.02 8.40
N LYS A 74 -4.77 -1.52 9.60
CA LYS A 74 -5.46 -2.67 10.21
C LYS A 74 -6.94 -2.40 10.45
N LYS A 75 -7.30 -1.21 10.94
CA LYS A 75 -8.70 -0.81 11.12
C LYS A 75 -9.45 -0.78 9.79
N TRP A 76 -8.85 -0.21 8.75
CA TRP A 76 -9.38 -0.24 7.39
C TRP A 76 -9.58 -1.68 6.89
N ALA A 77 -8.58 -2.55 7.05
CA ALA A 77 -8.66 -3.94 6.63
C ALA A 77 -9.81 -4.69 7.34
N ASN A 78 -10.01 -4.44 8.63
CA ASN A 78 -11.13 -5.02 9.38
C ASN A 78 -12.50 -4.58 8.83
N THR A 79 -12.66 -3.32 8.42
CA THR A 79 -13.89 -2.82 7.77
C THR A 79 -14.25 -3.65 6.52
N TYR A 80 -13.24 -4.05 5.75
CA TYR A 80 -13.39 -4.84 4.53
C TYR A 80 -13.22 -6.35 4.73
N ASN A 81 -13.04 -6.81 5.97
CA ASN A 81 -12.72 -8.19 6.33
C ASN A 81 -11.50 -8.75 5.57
N LEU A 82 -10.51 -7.89 5.33
CA LEU A 82 -9.21 -8.25 4.77
C LEU A 82 -8.26 -8.64 5.90
N SER A 83 -7.31 -9.52 5.59
CA SER A 83 -6.23 -9.90 6.51
C SER A 83 -4.88 -9.73 5.81
N PHE A 84 -3.90 -9.21 6.54
CA PHE A 84 -2.53 -9.14 6.07
C PHE A 84 -1.82 -10.44 6.40
N SER A 85 -0.94 -10.89 5.51
CA SER A 85 -0.06 -12.02 5.78
C SER A 85 1.23 -11.52 6.44
N PRO A 86 1.45 -11.76 7.74
CA PRO A 86 2.67 -11.29 8.42
C PRO A 86 3.94 -11.89 7.80
N ALA A 87 3.83 -13.12 7.28
CA ALA A 87 4.95 -13.82 6.63
C ALA A 87 5.37 -13.20 5.29
N LYS A 88 4.46 -12.47 4.62
CA LYS A 88 4.75 -11.78 3.36
C LYS A 88 5.05 -10.29 3.56
N THR A 89 4.70 -9.72 4.71
CA THR A 89 4.99 -8.33 5.04
C THR A 89 6.45 -8.16 5.44
N GLN A 90 7.13 -7.18 4.85
CA GLN A 90 8.52 -6.85 5.15
C GLN A 90 8.66 -5.37 5.49
N VAL A 91 9.61 -5.05 6.37
CA VAL A 91 10.00 -3.68 6.71
C VAL A 91 11.44 -3.49 6.27
N MET A 92 11.71 -2.46 5.47
CA MET A 92 13.04 -2.13 5.00
C MET A 92 13.34 -0.65 5.18
N SER A 93 14.59 -0.32 5.52
CA SER A 93 15.04 1.07 5.57
C SER A 93 15.57 1.50 4.21
N VAL A 94 14.93 2.50 3.61
CA VAL A 94 15.41 3.13 2.36
C VAL A 94 16.19 4.39 2.74
N LYS A 95 17.51 4.27 2.91
CA LYS A 95 18.38 5.43 3.14
C LYS A 95 18.74 6.05 1.79
N GLY A 96 18.01 7.09 1.40
CA GLY A 96 18.37 7.95 0.27
C GLY A 96 19.61 8.76 0.61
N GLY A 97 20.79 8.21 0.37
CA GLY A 97 22.04 8.97 0.37
C GLY A 97 22.18 9.74 -0.93
N VAL A 98 21.42 10.81 -1.09
CA VAL A 98 21.69 11.77 -2.16
C VAL A 98 22.82 12.68 -1.60
N LYS A 99 24.09 12.34 -1.89
CA LYS A 99 25.28 13.19 -1.61
C LYS A 99 25.09 14.63 -2.12
N PRO A 100 25.41 15.70 -1.40
CA PRO A 100 25.39 17.04 -2.00
C PRO A 100 26.23 17.06 -3.30
N GLY A 101 25.63 17.41 -4.45
CA GLY A 101 26.40 17.67 -5.69
C GLY A 101 26.06 16.91 -6.99
N TYR A 102 24.93 16.19 -7.15
CA TYR A 102 24.50 15.76 -8.50
C TYR A 102 23.49 16.74 -9.09
N THR A 103 23.75 17.12 -10.34
CA THR A 103 22.81 17.82 -11.21
C THR A 103 22.06 16.77 -12.01
N ILE A 104 20.75 16.66 -11.83
CA ILE A 104 19.91 15.81 -12.67
C ILE A 104 19.48 16.66 -13.86
N GLY A 105 19.92 16.28 -15.07
CA GLY A 105 19.52 16.98 -16.29
C GLY A 105 18.06 16.69 -16.64
N PHE A 106 17.28 17.74 -16.90
CA PHE A 106 15.90 17.62 -17.39
C PHE A 106 15.86 18.25 -18.78
N GLY A 107 16.21 17.46 -19.80
CA GLY A 107 16.40 17.98 -21.15
C GLY A 107 17.63 18.90 -21.26
N THR A 108 17.49 20.06 -21.92
CA THR A 108 18.59 21.01 -22.18
C THR A 108 18.92 21.95 -21.01
N GLU A 109 18.20 21.88 -19.89
CA GLU A 109 18.47 22.75 -18.73
C GLU A 109 19.00 21.96 -17.53
N ARG A 110 19.90 22.61 -16.77
CA ARG A 110 20.46 22.12 -15.51
C ARG A 110 19.91 22.97 -14.37
N MET A 111 19.20 22.36 -13.45
CA MET A 111 18.84 23.00 -12.19
C MET A 111 19.87 22.65 -11.11
N LEU A 112 20.55 23.67 -10.58
CA LEU A 112 21.28 23.60 -9.33
C LEU A 112 20.30 23.89 -8.19
N ARG A 113 20.42 23.13 -7.11
CA ARG A 113 19.75 23.43 -5.84
C ARG A 113 20.79 24.01 -4.89
N GLU A 114 20.45 25.10 -4.21
CA GLU A 114 21.22 25.61 -3.06
C GLU A 114 21.32 24.55 -1.94
#